data_AF-A0A0B3AWD4-F1
#
_entry.id   AF-A0A0B3AWD4-F1
#
_cell.length_a   1.000
_cell.length_b   1.000
_cell.length_c   1.000
_cell.angle_alpha   90.00
_cell.angle_beta   90.00
_cell.angle_gamma   90.00
#
_symmetry.space_group_name_H-M   'P 1'
#
loop_
_entity.id
_entity.type
_entity.pdbx_description
1 polymer ?
#
loop_
_entity_poly.entity_id
_entity_poly.type
_entity_poly.pdbx_seq_one_letter_code
_entity_poly.pdbx_strand_id
1 'polypeptide(L)'
;MELLEARLTEFERNRKSRMFSPKQREQVYEKANYFLSKVSEYFDISPERLLNRENKKRAIIFPKQLCEYQISNENKKIFGREYWNLTAFLFRDLSHATVIHSYKLIEFWKNLNSYEGKAIRGFFSSLEEGYVKPVKILKEEQFNKKEEQFNKTADFVCRTLADYFELEPEDLKKKTQKRKSVFPRQIAQYQIAEENKEIFKKESWSLIARLFDMTDAGVMHSYYKIGAWKNLPTSEGWEIRKALSLFKN
;
A
#
# COMPACT_ATOMS: atom_id res chain seq x y z
N MET A 1 -24.62 -2.18 13.36
CA MET A 1 -24.70 -2.14 14.83
C MET A 1 -24.97 -3.52 15.41
N GLU A 2 -26.10 -4.16 15.07
CA GLU A 2 -26.43 -5.55 15.51
C GLU A 2 -25.32 -6.59 15.22
N LEU A 3 -24.60 -6.44 14.11
CA LEU A 3 -23.53 -7.37 13.72
C LEU A 3 -22.33 -7.40 14.69
N LEU A 4 -21.92 -6.25 15.26
CA LEU A 4 -20.80 -6.20 16.21
C LEU A 4 -21.18 -6.78 17.57
N GLU A 5 -22.42 -6.53 17.99
CA GLU A 5 -22.97 -7.06 19.24
C GLU A 5 -23.16 -8.58 19.18
N ALA A 6 -23.64 -9.09 18.03
CA ALA A 6 -23.70 -10.52 17.76
C ALA A 6 -22.32 -11.17 17.82
N ARG A 7 -21.30 -10.57 17.18
CA ARG A 7 -19.92 -11.06 17.20
C ARG A 7 -19.29 -11.03 18.59
N LEU A 8 -19.55 -9.98 19.39
CA LEU A 8 -19.05 -9.92 20.76
C LEU A 8 -19.67 -11.02 21.64
N THR A 9 -20.97 -11.27 21.48
CA THR A 9 -21.68 -12.34 22.18
C THR A 9 -21.14 -13.72 21.80
N GLU A 10 -20.87 -13.94 20.51
CA GLU A 10 -20.27 -15.18 20.01
C GLU A 10 -18.84 -15.38 20.53
N PHE A 11 -18.03 -14.31 20.58
CA PHE A 11 -16.68 -14.35 21.17
C PHE A 11 -16.70 -14.80 22.63
N GLU A 12 -17.62 -14.26 23.43
CA GLU A 12 -17.75 -14.63 24.85
C GLU A 12 -18.21 -16.08 25.04
N ARG A 13 -19.12 -16.57 24.18
CA ARG A 13 -19.53 -17.98 24.19
C ARG A 13 -18.36 -18.93 23.87
N ASN A 14 -17.48 -18.51 22.95
CA ASN A 14 -16.32 -19.29 22.53
C ASN A 14 -15.16 -19.23 23.55
N ARG A 15 -15.16 -18.27 24.48
CA ARG A 15 -14.22 -18.23 25.60
C ARG A 15 -14.68 -19.18 26.70
N LYS A 16 -13.84 -20.17 27.05
CA LYS A 16 -14.00 -21.00 28.26
C LYS A 16 -13.75 -20.25 29.58
N SER A 17 -13.62 -18.92 29.55
CA SER A 17 -13.18 -18.08 30.68
C SER A 17 -14.22 -17.01 31.05
N ARG A 18 -13.92 -16.21 32.08
CA ARG A 18 -14.78 -15.13 32.63
C ARG A 18 -15.37 -14.23 31.54
N MET A 19 -16.70 -14.09 31.53
CA MET A 19 -17.43 -13.15 30.67
C MET A 19 -17.03 -11.70 30.95
N PHE A 20 -17.19 -10.81 29.97
CA PHE A 20 -17.01 -9.39 30.21
C PHE A 20 -18.15 -8.86 31.09
N SER A 21 -17.83 -7.87 31.94
CA SER A 21 -18.89 -7.13 32.62
C SER A 21 -19.70 -6.31 31.60
N PRO A 22 -20.97 -5.99 31.88
CA PRO A 22 -21.79 -5.15 31.00
C PRO A 22 -21.08 -3.85 30.60
N LYS A 23 -20.40 -3.20 31.56
CA LYS A 23 -19.61 -1.98 31.33
C LYS A 23 -18.42 -2.20 30.38
N GLN A 24 -17.76 -3.35 30.45
CA GLN A 24 -16.68 -3.68 29.52
C GLN A 24 -17.20 -3.97 28.11
N ARG A 25 -18.37 -4.62 28.00
CA ARG A 25 -19.02 -4.87 26.70
C ARG A 25 -19.41 -3.57 26.03
N GLU A 26 -20.05 -2.68 26.77
CA GLU A 26 -20.44 -1.34 26.32
C GLU A 26 -19.23 -0.55 25.81
N GLN A 27 -18.15 -0.49 26.61
CA GLN A 27 -16.92 0.21 26.21
C GLN A 27 -16.27 -0.35 24.93
N VAL A 28 -16.22 -1.67 24.77
CA VAL A 28 -15.68 -2.30 23.55
C VAL A 28 -16.54 -1.94 22.35
N TYR A 29 -17.86 -2.02 22.52
CA TYR A 29 -18.82 -1.79 21.45
C TYR A 29 -18.83 -0.33 21.00
N GLU A 30 -18.91 0.62 21.93
CA GLU A 30 -18.87 2.05 21.65
C GLU A 30 -17.60 2.45 20.91
N LYS A 31 -16.43 1.98 21.39
CA LYS A 31 -15.16 2.26 20.74
C LYS A 31 -15.07 1.63 19.35
N ALA A 32 -15.47 0.37 19.22
CA ALA A 32 -15.45 -0.30 17.92
C ALA A 32 -16.34 0.41 16.91
N ASN A 33 -17.55 0.82 17.30
CA ASN A 33 -18.45 1.59 16.45
C ASN A 33 -17.90 2.97 16.12
N TYR A 34 -17.32 3.67 17.10
CA TYR A 34 -16.70 4.97 16.90
C TYR A 34 -15.63 4.88 15.81
N PHE A 35 -14.63 4.00 15.96
CA PHE A 35 -13.56 3.89 14.97
C PHE A 35 -14.04 3.33 13.63
N LEU A 36 -14.99 2.41 13.62
CA LEU A 36 -15.59 1.91 12.39
C LEU A 36 -16.28 3.03 11.62
N SER A 37 -17.06 3.87 12.30
CA SER A 37 -17.72 5.04 11.72
C SER A 37 -16.69 6.06 11.21
N LYS A 38 -15.65 6.35 12.00
CA LYS A 38 -14.65 7.37 11.63
C LYS A 38 -13.79 6.93 10.46
N VAL A 39 -13.38 5.67 10.42
CA VAL A 39 -12.68 5.10 9.25
C VAL A 39 -13.61 5.04 8.04
N SER A 40 -14.86 4.65 8.24
CA SER A 40 -15.88 4.62 7.18
C SER A 40 -16.05 5.99 6.52
N GLU A 41 -16.20 7.05 7.34
CA GLU A 41 -16.28 8.44 6.91
C GLU A 41 -14.99 8.90 6.22
N TYR A 42 -13.83 8.56 6.79
CA TYR A 42 -12.53 8.99 6.25
C TYR A 42 -12.22 8.40 4.88
N PHE A 43 -12.61 7.14 4.66
CA PHE A 43 -12.32 6.39 3.44
C PHE A 43 -13.51 6.28 2.48
N ASP A 44 -14.68 6.84 2.82
CA ASP A 44 -15.91 6.71 2.03
C ASP A 44 -16.27 5.23 1.74
N ILE A 45 -16.23 4.40 2.78
CA ILE A 45 -16.54 2.97 2.72
C ILE A 45 -17.57 2.64 3.79
N SER A 46 -18.71 2.05 3.42
CA SER A 46 -19.75 1.64 4.37
C SER A 46 -19.20 0.71 5.47
N PRO A 47 -19.62 0.85 6.74
CA PRO A 47 -19.20 -0.02 7.85
C PRO A 47 -19.35 -1.52 7.55
N GLU A 48 -20.40 -1.91 6.84
CA GLU A 48 -20.71 -3.30 6.46
C GLU A 48 -19.61 -3.89 5.57
N ARG A 49 -19.09 -3.10 4.64
CA ARG A 49 -17.99 -3.51 3.75
C ARG A 49 -16.68 -3.71 4.51
N LEU A 50 -16.42 -2.93 5.56
CA LEU A 50 -15.26 -3.12 6.44
C LEU A 50 -15.40 -4.37 7.31
N LEU A 51 -16.61 -4.66 7.79
CA LEU A 51 -16.92 -5.85 8.61
C LEU A 51 -17.07 -7.13 7.80
N ASN A 52 -17.23 -7.05 6.48
CA ASN A 52 -17.29 -8.20 5.59
C ASN A 52 -15.95 -8.97 5.65
N ARG A 53 -16.05 -10.27 5.96
CA ARG A 53 -14.90 -11.17 6.16
C ARG A 53 -14.27 -11.63 4.84
N GLU A 54 -15.08 -11.75 3.79
CA GLU A 54 -14.68 -12.26 2.47
C GLU A 54 -14.07 -11.19 1.56
N ASN A 55 -14.16 -9.92 1.97
CA ASN A 55 -13.69 -8.83 1.14
C ASN A 55 -12.16 -8.73 1.11
N LYS A 56 -11.57 -9.28 0.05
CA LYS A 56 -10.13 -9.27 -0.21
C LYS A 56 -9.67 -8.08 -1.07
N LYS A 57 -10.57 -7.13 -1.39
CA LYS A 57 -10.19 -5.97 -2.20
C LYS A 57 -9.21 -5.08 -1.43
N ARG A 58 -8.11 -4.69 -2.08
CA ARG A 58 -7.03 -3.91 -1.49
C ARG A 58 -7.53 -2.57 -0.90
N ALA A 59 -8.48 -1.93 -1.57
CA ALA A 59 -9.12 -0.69 -1.10
C ALA A 59 -9.90 -0.84 0.23
N ILE A 60 -10.23 -2.07 0.63
CA ILE A 60 -10.92 -2.34 1.90
C ILE A 60 -9.95 -2.88 2.95
N ILE A 61 -8.92 -3.62 2.53
CA ILE A 61 -7.93 -4.19 3.44
C ILE A 61 -7.26 -3.09 4.26
N PHE A 62 -6.76 -2.02 3.63
CA PHE A 62 -6.05 -0.97 4.36
C PHE A 62 -6.94 -0.21 5.37
N PRO A 63 -8.14 0.27 5.01
CA PRO A 63 -9.08 0.85 5.97
C PRO A 63 -9.53 -0.12 7.07
N LYS A 64 -9.57 -1.42 6.80
CA LYS A 64 -9.84 -2.43 7.83
C LYS A 64 -8.67 -2.56 8.81
N GLN A 65 -7.43 -2.50 8.33
CA GLN A 65 -6.20 -2.58 9.14
C GLN A 65 -6.03 -1.37 10.07
N LEU A 66 -6.12 -0.15 9.54
CA LEU A 66 -7.14 0.81 9.97
C LEU A 66 -7.79 0.71 11.36
N CYS A 67 -9.06 0.28 11.32
CA CYS A 67 -9.91 -0.03 12.46
C CYS A 67 -9.23 -1.00 13.43
N GLU A 68 -8.62 -2.07 12.91
CA GLU A 68 -7.98 -3.11 13.72
C GLU A 68 -6.87 -2.55 14.60
N TYR A 69 -6.05 -1.64 14.07
CA TYR A 69 -4.99 -0.96 14.80
C TYR A 69 -5.55 -0.11 15.94
N GLN A 70 -6.53 0.75 15.65
CA GLN A 70 -7.09 1.67 16.64
C GLN A 70 -7.84 0.96 17.77
N ILE A 71 -8.71 0.03 17.40
CA ILE A 71 -9.48 -0.77 18.36
C ILE A 71 -8.53 -1.60 19.22
N SER A 72 -7.45 -2.13 18.64
CA SER A 72 -6.44 -2.86 19.39
C SER A 72 -5.69 -1.95 20.38
N ASN A 73 -5.28 -0.75 19.96
CA ASN A 73 -4.60 0.21 20.85
C ASN A 73 -5.46 0.60 22.05
N GLU A 74 -6.73 0.88 21.81
CA GLU A 74 -7.67 1.29 22.85
C GLU A 74 -8.02 0.15 23.82
N ASN A 75 -8.15 -1.06 23.29
CA ASN A 75 -8.49 -2.24 24.07
C ASN A 75 -7.27 -2.85 24.79
N LYS A 76 -6.03 -2.54 24.37
CA LYS A 76 -4.81 -3.01 25.02
C LYS A 76 -4.76 -2.66 26.50
N LYS A 77 -5.19 -1.45 26.87
CA LYS A 77 -5.22 -0.98 28.28
C LYS A 77 -6.25 -1.71 29.13
N ILE A 78 -7.34 -2.17 28.52
CA ILE A 78 -8.50 -2.77 29.21
C ILE A 78 -8.35 -4.30 29.30
N PHE A 79 -7.80 -4.95 28.28
CA PHE A 79 -7.81 -6.41 28.12
C PHE A 79 -6.42 -7.06 28.08
N GLY A 80 -5.35 -6.31 28.34
CA GLY A 80 -4.01 -6.86 28.54
C GLY A 80 -3.46 -7.60 27.32
N ARG A 81 -3.35 -8.94 27.39
CA ARG A 81 -2.83 -9.78 26.28
C ARG A 81 -3.91 -10.29 25.32
N GLU A 82 -5.19 -10.17 25.68
CA GLU A 82 -6.29 -10.82 24.97
C GLU A 82 -6.97 -9.92 23.93
N TYR A 83 -6.66 -8.61 23.92
CA TYR A 83 -7.24 -7.65 22.99
C TYR A 83 -7.05 -8.06 21.53
N TRP A 84 -5.95 -8.74 21.19
CA TRP A 84 -5.73 -9.24 19.83
C TRP A 84 -6.78 -10.26 19.39
N ASN A 85 -7.17 -11.18 20.28
CA ASN A 85 -8.19 -12.18 19.99
C ASN A 85 -9.56 -11.51 19.85
N LEU A 86 -9.85 -10.53 20.70
CA LEU A 86 -11.08 -9.74 20.62
C LEU A 86 -11.17 -8.99 19.30
N THR A 87 -10.15 -8.22 18.93
CA THR A 87 -10.13 -7.49 17.65
C THR A 87 -10.21 -8.44 16.46
N ALA A 88 -9.51 -9.58 16.51
CA ALA A 88 -9.53 -10.56 15.42
C ALA A 88 -10.93 -11.15 15.22
N PHE A 89 -11.63 -11.44 16.31
CA PHE A 89 -13.00 -11.95 16.27
C PHE A 89 -14.00 -10.92 15.74
N LEU A 90 -13.86 -9.65 16.17
CA LEU A 90 -14.74 -8.57 15.70
C LEU A 90 -14.65 -8.33 14.20
N PHE A 91 -13.46 -8.49 13.58
CA PHE A 91 -13.23 -8.08 12.20
C PHE A 91 -13.04 -9.23 11.20
N ARG A 92 -12.52 -10.38 11.60
CA ARG A 92 -11.99 -11.35 10.62
C ARG A 92 -12.32 -12.82 10.83
N ASP A 93 -12.77 -13.29 11.98
CA ASP A 93 -12.74 -14.74 12.34
C ASP A 93 -11.35 -15.39 12.19
N LEU A 94 -10.30 -14.57 12.09
CA LEU A 94 -8.95 -15.05 11.80
C LEU A 94 -8.11 -15.12 13.06
N SER A 95 -6.95 -15.77 12.92
CA SER A 95 -5.89 -15.77 13.90
C SER A 95 -5.51 -14.35 14.32
N HIS A 96 -5.25 -14.15 15.62
CA HIS A 96 -4.68 -12.92 16.17
C HIS A 96 -3.38 -12.49 15.44
N ALA A 97 -2.68 -13.42 14.79
CA ALA A 97 -1.51 -13.13 13.96
C ALA A 97 -1.80 -12.13 12.83
N THR A 98 -2.98 -12.19 12.21
CA THR A 98 -3.37 -11.23 11.15
C THR A 98 -3.57 -9.83 11.71
N VAL A 99 -4.13 -9.71 12.92
CA VAL A 99 -4.31 -8.42 13.59
C VAL A 99 -2.97 -7.86 14.04
N ILE A 100 -2.07 -8.70 14.59
CA ILE A 100 -0.70 -8.30 14.94
C ILE A 100 0.06 -7.83 13.70
N HIS A 101 -0.07 -8.53 12.57
CA HIS A 101 0.54 -8.11 11.31
C HIS A 101 0.01 -6.76 10.85
N SER A 102 -1.32 -6.58 10.87
CA SER A 102 -1.97 -5.31 10.53
C SER A 102 -1.48 -4.17 11.43
N TYR A 103 -1.35 -4.41 12.73
CA TYR A 103 -0.83 -3.44 13.66
C TYR A 103 0.62 -3.05 13.35
N LYS A 104 1.49 -4.03 13.10
CA LYS A 104 2.90 -3.78 12.74
C LYS A 104 3.01 -2.99 11.42
N LEU A 105 2.15 -3.28 10.45
CA LEU A 105 2.11 -2.55 9.18
C LEU A 105 1.72 -1.08 9.39
N ILE A 106 0.69 -0.80 10.19
CA ILE A 106 0.29 0.59 10.49
C ILE A 106 1.39 1.32 11.27
N GLU A 107 2.00 0.68 12.28
CA GLU A 107 3.16 1.23 13.01
C GLU A 107 4.34 1.56 12.10
N PHE A 108 4.58 0.74 11.09
CA PHE A 108 5.63 0.97 10.12
C PHE A 108 5.26 2.11 9.16
N TRP A 109 4.09 2.02 8.51
CA TRP A 109 3.65 2.98 7.49
C TRP A 109 3.42 4.39 8.04
N LYS A 110 2.92 4.55 9.27
CA LYS A 110 2.68 5.88 9.87
C LYS A 110 3.94 6.74 9.93
N ASN A 111 5.12 6.14 9.89
CA ASN A 111 6.42 6.82 9.91
C ASN A 111 7.03 7.03 8.52
N LEU A 112 6.42 6.46 7.47
CA LEU A 112 6.92 6.61 6.10
C LEU A 112 6.33 7.83 5.41
N ASN A 113 7.09 8.39 4.46
CA ASN A 113 6.58 9.41 3.54
C ASN A 113 5.87 8.80 2.31
N SER A 114 5.17 7.67 2.49
CA SER A 114 4.36 7.02 1.46
C SER A 114 2.93 7.56 1.44
N TYR A 115 2.14 7.16 0.43
CA TYR A 115 0.71 7.44 0.37
C TYR A 115 -0.01 6.93 1.64
N GLU A 116 0.22 5.67 2.02
CA GLU A 116 -0.37 5.05 3.21
C GLU A 116 0.04 5.79 4.48
N GLY A 117 1.31 6.18 4.60
CA GLY A 117 1.79 6.95 5.75
C GLY A 117 1.14 8.33 5.88
N LYS A 118 0.96 9.04 4.76
CA LYS A 118 0.23 10.32 4.73
C LYS A 118 -1.25 10.13 5.09
N ALA A 119 -1.90 9.08 4.57
CA ALA A 119 -3.30 8.77 4.89
C ALA A 119 -3.48 8.39 6.38
N ILE A 120 -2.58 7.60 6.95
CA ILE A 120 -2.63 7.25 8.39
C ILE A 120 -2.46 8.51 9.25
N ARG A 121 -1.45 9.33 8.97
CA ARG A 121 -1.22 10.57 9.73
C ARG A 121 -2.40 11.55 9.59
N GLY A 122 -2.90 11.73 8.37
CA GLY A 122 -4.06 12.57 8.12
C GLY A 122 -5.30 12.08 8.87
N PHE A 123 -5.49 10.77 8.99
CA PHE A 123 -6.60 10.20 9.75
C PHE A 123 -6.45 10.53 11.24
N PHE A 124 -5.27 10.31 11.83
CA PHE A 124 -5.04 10.61 13.24
C PHE A 124 -5.16 12.10 13.55
N SER A 125 -4.63 12.99 12.70
CA SER A 125 -4.84 14.43 12.86
C SER A 125 -6.34 14.80 12.81
N SER A 126 -7.11 14.17 11.92
CA SER A 126 -8.56 14.41 11.85
C SER A 126 -9.33 13.94 13.10
N LEU A 127 -8.87 12.86 13.75
CA LEU A 127 -9.45 12.42 15.02
C LEU A 127 -9.17 13.41 16.15
N GLU A 128 -7.95 13.97 16.20
CA GLU A 128 -7.55 14.97 17.20
C GLU A 128 -8.30 16.30 17.01
N GLU A 129 -8.57 16.69 15.76
CA GLU A 129 -9.30 17.91 15.40
C GLU A 129 -10.83 17.79 15.60
N GLY A 130 -11.35 16.60 15.93
CA GLY A 130 -12.77 16.35 16.21
C GLY A 130 -13.69 16.32 14.98
N TYR A 131 -13.15 16.47 13.77
CA TYR A 131 -13.89 16.31 12.51
C TYR A 131 -13.09 15.42 11.54
N VAL A 132 -13.77 14.48 10.89
CA VAL A 132 -13.10 13.61 9.92
C VAL A 132 -13.06 14.33 8.60
N LYS A 133 -11.89 14.86 8.23
CA LYS A 133 -11.66 15.32 6.86
C LYS A 133 -11.64 14.09 5.96
N PRO A 134 -12.62 13.89 5.07
CA PRO A 134 -12.60 12.73 4.18
C PRO A 134 -11.31 12.83 3.38
N VAL A 135 -10.50 11.77 3.40
CA VAL A 135 -9.43 11.72 2.42
C VAL A 135 -10.12 11.56 1.08
N LYS A 136 -9.87 12.53 0.18
CA LYS A 136 -9.95 12.27 -1.25
C LYS A 136 -8.91 11.19 -1.51
N ILE A 137 -9.27 9.93 -1.24
CA ILE A 137 -8.64 8.79 -1.87
C ILE A 137 -8.72 9.18 -3.34
N LEU A 138 -7.60 9.20 -4.06
CA LEU A 138 -7.69 9.13 -5.51
C LEU A 138 -8.67 7.99 -5.76
N LYS A 139 -9.89 8.31 -6.24
CA LYS A 139 -10.98 7.32 -6.32
C LYS A 139 -10.37 6.04 -6.86
N GLU A 140 -10.67 4.86 -6.31
CA GLU A 140 -10.01 3.60 -6.69
C GLU A 140 -9.92 3.47 -8.23
N GLU A 141 -10.92 3.96 -8.96
CA GLU A 141 -10.92 4.15 -10.41
C GLU A 141 -9.79 5.04 -10.98
N GLN A 142 -9.50 6.19 -10.38
CA GLN A 142 -8.39 7.07 -10.76
C GLN A 142 -7.02 6.46 -10.44
N PHE A 143 -6.87 5.77 -9.29
CA PHE A 143 -5.63 5.05 -8.99
C PHE A 143 -5.43 3.87 -9.94
N ASN A 144 -6.47 3.06 -10.16
CA ASN A 144 -6.45 1.95 -11.10
C ASN A 144 -6.19 2.42 -12.53
N LYS A 145 -6.79 3.53 -12.98
CA LYS A 145 -6.50 4.13 -14.29
C LYS A 145 -5.04 4.58 -14.40
N LYS A 146 -4.49 5.18 -13.33
CA LYS A 146 -3.08 5.58 -13.29
C LYS A 146 -2.14 4.37 -13.29
N GLU A 147 -2.45 3.32 -12.53
CA GLU A 147 -1.65 2.09 -12.49
C GLU A 147 -1.76 1.30 -13.81
N GLU A 148 -2.93 1.28 -14.43
CA GLU A 148 -3.13 0.70 -15.78
C GLU A 148 -2.33 1.48 -16.83
N GLN A 149 -2.37 2.81 -16.79
CA GLN A 149 -1.56 3.66 -17.67
C GLN A 149 -0.06 3.43 -17.43
N PHE A 150 0.38 3.36 -16.16
CA PHE A 150 1.75 3.01 -15.80
C PHE A 150 2.17 1.67 -16.40
N ASN A 151 1.34 0.64 -16.22
CA ASN A 151 1.63 -0.71 -16.72
C ASN A 151 1.72 -0.74 -18.25
N LYS A 152 0.83 -0.04 -18.96
CA LYS A 152 0.90 0.08 -20.43
C LYS A 152 2.20 0.74 -20.88
N THR A 153 2.58 1.85 -20.26
CA THR A 153 3.83 2.54 -20.56
C THR A 153 5.04 1.66 -20.24
N ALA A 154 5.04 0.99 -19.10
CA ALA A 154 6.13 0.12 -18.68
C ALA A 154 6.30 -1.07 -19.63
N ASP A 155 5.21 -1.72 -20.04
CA ASP A 155 5.27 -2.84 -20.98
C ASP A 155 5.75 -2.39 -22.37
N PHE A 156 5.30 -1.23 -22.85
CA PHE A 156 5.80 -0.65 -24.09
C PHE A 156 7.30 -0.39 -24.04
N VAL A 157 7.79 0.29 -22.99
CA VAL A 157 9.23 0.57 -22.83
C VAL A 157 10.05 -0.72 -22.73
N CYS A 158 9.61 -1.69 -21.93
CA CYS A 158 10.32 -2.95 -21.77
C CYS A 158 10.41 -3.73 -23.08
N ARG A 159 9.34 -3.82 -23.87
CA ARG A 159 9.36 -4.50 -25.16
C ARG A 159 10.27 -3.81 -26.16
N THR A 160 10.10 -2.50 -26.34
CA THR A 160 10.90 -1.71 -27.29
C THR A 160 12.41 -1.79 -26.97
N LEU A 161 12.80 -1.74 -25.69
CA LEU A 161 14.21 -1.89 -25.32
C LEU A 161 14.70 -3.33 -25.40
N ALA A 162 13.87 -4.31 -25.08
CA ALA A 162 14.23 -5.71 -25.21
C ALA A 162 14.53 -6.06 -26.67
N ASP A 163 13.66 -5.62 -27.60
CA ASP A 163 13.86 -5.78 -29.05
C ASP A 163 15.16 -5.09 -29.51
N TYR A 164 15.39 -3.86 -29.07
CA TYR A 164 16.59 -3.10 -29.43
C TYR A 164 17.90 -3.75 -28.95
N PHE A 165 17.88 -4.39 -27.77
CA PHE A 165 19.07 -5.03 -27.17
C PHE A 165 19.14 -6.55 -27.41
N GLU A 166 18.25 -7.11 -28.25
CA GLU A 166 18.15 -8.56 -28.52
C GLU A 166 18.03 -9.38 -27.22
N LEU A 167 17.05 -9.00 -26.39
CA LEU A 167 16.71 -9.63 -25.11
C LEU A 167 15.22 -9.99 -25.08
N GLU A 168 14.83 -10.85 -24.15
CA GLU A 168 13.43 -11.01 -23.79
C GLU A 168 13.02 -9.90 -22.78
N PRO A 169 11.79 -9.36 -22.85
CA PRO A 169 11.30 -8.34 -21.90
C PRO A 169 11.47 -8.78 -20.42
N GLU A 170 11.29 -10.06 -20.14
CA GLU A 170 11.46 -10.67 -18.82
C GLU A 170 12.90 -10.58 -18.31
N ASP A 171 13.90 -10.57 -19.19
CA ASP A 171 15.31 -10.46 -18.78
C ASP A 171 15.64 -9.07 -18.24
N LEU A 172 14.88 -8.05 -18.65
CA LEU A 172 14.95 -6.73 -18.05
C LEU A 172 14.37 -6.73 -16.63
N LYS A 173 13.30 -7.50 -16.38
CA LYS A 173 12.59 -7.55 -15.08
C LYS A 173 13.29 -8.46 -14.05
N LYS A 174 14.07 -9.46 -14.48
CA LYS A 174 14.79 -10.39 -13.59
C LYS A 174 15.92 -9.72 -12.80
N LYS A 175 16.14 -10.16 -11.57
CA LYS A 175 17.28 -9.76 -10.74
C LYS A 175 18.59 -10.45 -11.17
N THR A 176 19.18 -9.99 -12.28
CA THR A 176 20.51 -10.43 -12.75
C THR A 176 21.54 -9.31 -12.69
N GLN A 177 22.79 -9.66 -12.41
CA GLN A 177 23.94 -8.73 -12.43
C GLN A 177 24.72 -8.76 -13.75
N LYS A 178 24.32 -9.59 -14.73
CA LYS A 178 25.00 -9.63 -16.04
C LYS A 178 24.88 -8.27 -16.73
N ARG A 179 26.01 -7.65 -17.09
CA ARG A 179 26.06 -6.30 -17.70
C ARG A 179 25.14 -6.18 -18.93
N LYS A 180 25.05 -7.24 -19.76
CA LYS A 180 24.18 -7.32 -20.94
C LYS A 180 22.70 -7.04 -20.62
N SER A 181 22.22 -7.41 -19.43
CA SER A 181 20.82 -7.18 -19.02
C SER A 181 20.68 -6.00 -18.06
N VAL A 182 21.71 -5.70 -17.25
CA VAL A 182 21.68 -4.58 -16.31
C VAL A 182 21.62 -3.25 -17.07
N PHE A 183 22.46 -3.04 -18.08
CA PHE A 183 22.52 -1.75 -18.76
C PHE A 183 21.19 -1.39 -19.45
N PRO A 184 20.56 -2.28 -20.25
CA PRO A 184 19.22 -2.06 -20.78
C PRO A 184 18.14 -1.84 -19.70
N ARG A 185 18.20 -2.58 -18.58
CA ARG A 185 17.28 -2.38 -17.45
C ARG A 185 17.37 -0.97 -16.89
N GLN A 186 18.58 -0.43 -16.72
CA GLN A 186 18.77 0.92 -16.20
C GLN A 186 18.16 1.98 -17.14
N ILE A 187 18.28 1.77 -18.46
CA ILE A 187 17.66 2.63 -19.47
C ILE A 187 16.12 2.53 -19.40
N ALA A 188 15.58 1.31 -19.26
CA ALA A 188 14.14 1.10 -19.10
C ALA A 188 13.59 1.83 -17.87
N GLN A 189 14.27 1.71 -16.73
CA GLN A 189 13.90 2.41 -15.49
C GLN A 189 13.93 3.93 -15.66
N TYR A 190 14.93 4.45 -16.35
CA TYR A 190 15.02 5.87 -16.67
C TYR A 190 13.84 6.33 -17.52
N GLN A 191 13.56 5.63 -18.63
CA GLN A 191 12.50 6.03 -19.56
C GLN A 191 11.11 5.92 -18.91
N ILE A 192 10.83 4.83 -18.18
CA ILE A 192 9.56 4.65 -17.46
C ILE A 192 9.35 5.80 -16.46
N ALA A 193 10.41 6.22 -15.75
CA ALA A 193 10.32 7.34 -14.83
C ALA A 193 10.06 8.67 -15.53
N GLU A 194 10.68 8.93 -16.68
CA GLU A 194 10.47 10.17 -17.45
C GLU A 194 9.06 10.25 -18.04
N GLU A 195 8.55 9.16 -18.63
CA GLU A 195 7.19 9.08 -19.18
C GLU A 195 6.10 9.25 -18.11
N ASN A 196 6.39 8.85 -16.87
CA ASN A 196 5.43 8.87 -15.77
C ASN A 196 5.65 10.02 -14.77
N LYS A 197 6.56 10.94 -15.08
CA LYS A 197 7.01 12.00 -14.17
C LYS A 197 5.87 12.93 -13.71
N GLU A 198 4.98 13.27 -14.64
CA GLU A 198 3.81 14.11 -14.37
C GLU A 198 2.69 13.36 -13.63
N ILE A 199 2.59 12.04 -13.84
CA ILE A 199 1.50 11.20 -13.30
C ILE A 199 1.72 10.87 -11.82
N PHE A 200 2.96 10.59 -11.43
CA PHE A 200 3.29 10.04 -10.10
C PHE A 200 4.25 10.89 -9.25
N LYS A 201 4.86 11.97 -9.77
CA LYS A 201 5.85 12.78 -9.03
C LYS A 201 6.86 11.87 -8.28
N LYS A 202 7.19 12.14 -6.99
CA LYS A 202 8.13 11.35 -6.17
C LYS A 202 7.64 9.93 -5.82
N GLU A 203 6.39 9.58 -6.12
CA GLU A 203 5.77 8.29 -5.77
C GLU A 203 5.96 7.23 -6.88
N SER A 204 6.63 7.57 -8.00
CA SER A 204 6.91 6.66 -9.12
C SER A 204 7.93 5.56 -8.78
N TRP A 205 8.84 5.81 -7.85
CA TRP A 205 9.98 4.92 -7.58
C TRP A 205 9.53 3.54 -7.10
N SER A 206 8.56 3.48 -6.19
CA SER A 206 8.10 2.21 -5.62
C SER A 206 7.34 1.34 -6.62
N LEU A 207 6.67 1.94 -7.61
CA LEU A 207 6.01 1.20 -8.69
C LEU A 207 7.02 0.59 -9.65
N ILE A 208 8.03 1.37 -10.05
CA ILE A 208 9.14 0.89 -10.89
C ILE A 208 9.94 -0.17 -10.12
N ALA A 209 10.21 0.04 -8.84
CA ALA A 209 10.94 -0.90 -8.00
C ALA A 209 10.25 -2.26 -7.92
N ARG A 210 8.91 -2.27 -7.79
CA ARG A 210 8.10 -3.49 -7.83
C ARG A 210 8.18 -4.21 -9.18
N LEU A 211 8.12 -3.46 -10.29
CA LEU A 211 8.18 -4.01 -11.64
C LEU A 211 9.50 -4.77 -11.91
N PHE A 212 10.61 -4.27 -11.34
CA PHE A 212 11.96 -4.80 -11.55
C PHE A 212 12.51 -5.61 -10.36
N ASP A 213 11.65 -5.98 -9.41
CA ASP A 213 12.01 -6.71 -8.17
C ASP A 213 13.26 -6.14 -7.47
N MET A 214 13.24 -4.83 -7.21
CA MET A 214 14.35 -4.10 -6.60
C MET A 214 13.90 -3.05 -5.60
N THR A 215 14.88 -2.36 -5.01
CA THR A 215 14.62 -1.27 -4.05
C THR A 215 14.45 0.07 -4.77
N ASP A 216 13.70 0.99 -4.17
CA ASP A 216 13.53 2.36 -4.65
C ASP A 216 14.89 3.06 -4.87
N ALA A 217 15.85 2.84 -3.97
CA ALA A 217 17.21 3.36 -4.09
C ALA A 217 17.94 2.81 -5.32
N GLY A 218 17.73 1.53 -5.67
CA GLY A 218 18.29 0.93 -6.87
C GLY A 218 17.75 1.58 -8.16
N VAL A 219 16.44 1.86 -8.19
CA VAL A 219 15.81 2.58 -9.30
C VAL A 219 16.32 4.02 -9.40
N MET A 220 16.38 4.74 -8.28
CA MET A 220 16.91 6.11 -8.24
C MET A 220 18.35 6.16 -8.75
N HIS A 221 19.19 5.23 -8.32
CA HIS A 221 20.56 5.13 -8.82
C HIS A 221 20.60 4.96 -10.35
N SER A 222 19.79 4.06 -10.92
CA SER A 222 19.69 3.90 -12.38
C SER A 222 19.23 5.18 -13.07
N TYR A 223 18.21 5.84 -12.53
CA TYR A 223 17.68 7.09 -13.09
C TYR A 223 18.75 8.19 -13.15
N TYR A 224 19.45 8.45 -12.04
CA TYR A 224 20.50 9.47 -12.01
C TYR A 224 21.71 9.08 -12.87
N LYS A 225 22.09 7.80 -12.87
CA LYS A 225 23.20 7.29 -13.67
C LYS A 225 22.94 7.48 -15.16
N ILE A 226 21.79 7.03 -15.67
CA ILE A 226 21.43 7.19 -17.09
C ILE A 226 21.23 8.67 -17.44
N GLY A 227 20.59 9.44 -16.55
CA GLY A 227 20.43 10.88 -16.73
C GLY A 227 21.76 11.64 -16.86
N ALA A 228 22.81 11.21 -16.17
CA ALA A 228 24.16 11.74 -16.33
C ALA A 228 24.85 11.19 -17.58
N TRP A 229 24.80 9.87 -17.78
CA TRP A 229 25.55 9.18 -18.84
C TRP A 229 25.05 9.52 -20.25
N LYS A 230 23.75 9.80 -20.42
CA LYS A 230 23.19 10.19 -21.74
C LYS A 230 23.84 11.46 -22.32
N ASN A 231 24.47 12.28 -21.49
CA ASN A 231 25.13 13.52 -21.92
C ASN A 231 26.64 13.36 -22.14
N LEU A 232 27.20 12.19 -21.82
CA LEU A 232 28.63 11.94 -21.97
C LEU A 232 28.97 11.66 -23.45
N PRO A 233 30.14 12.13 -23.94
CA PRO A 233 30.65 11.81 -25.27
C PRO A 233 31.36 10.45 -25.28
N THR A 234 30.74 9.43 -24.68
CA THR A 234 31.26 8.06 -24.60
C THR A 234 30.41 7.11 -25.45
N SER A 235 30.94 5.92 -25.72
CA SER A 235 30.19 4.85 -26.40
C SER A 235 28.88 4.52 -25.67
N GLU A 236 28.91 4.44 -24.34
CA GLU A 236 27.71 4.22 -23.53
C GLU A 236 26.73 5.39 -23.61
N GLY A 237 27.23 6.63 -23.62
CA GLY A 237 26.39 7.81 -23.77
C GLY A 237 25.69 7.85 -25.13
N TRP A 238 26.38 7.44 -26.20
CA TRP A 238 25.79 7.33 -27.53
C TRP A 238 24.72 6.23 -27.60
N GLU A 239 25.02 5.06 -27.03
CA GLU A 239 24.07 3.94 -26.99
C GLU A 239 22.80 4.28 -26.20
N ILE A 240 22.94 4.98 -25.07
CA ILE A 240 21.78 5.48 -24.31
C ILE A 240 20.95 6.44 -25.16
N ARG A 241 21.57 7.41 -25.85
CA ARG A 241 20.83 8.37 -26.69
C ARG A 241 20.07 7.67 -27.82
N LYS A 242 20.69 6.67 -28.45
CA LYS A 242 20.07 5.88 -29.50
C LYS A 242 18.89 5.08 -28.96
N ALA A 243 19.06 4.36 -27.85
CA ALA A 243 17.96 3.65 -27.19
C ALA A 243 16.80 4.58 -26.76
N LEU A 244 17.12 5.77 -26.22
CA LEU A 244 16.09 6.74 -25.82
C LEU A 244 15.40 7.43 -27.01
N SER A 245 16.04 7.49 -28.18
CA SER A 245 15.40 8.06 -29.39
C SER A 245 14.23 7.22 -29.89
N LEU A 246 14.13 5.94 -29.52
CA LEU A 246 13.01 5.06 -29.86
C LEU A 246 11.66 5.53 -29.27
N PHE A 247 11.71 6.42 -28.28
CA PHE A 247 10.54 6.92 -27.55
C PHE A 247 10.20 8.38 -27.87
N LYS A 248 10.95 9.02 -28.76
CA LYS A 248 10.67 10.39 -29.20
C LYS A 248 9.92 10.33 -30.52
N ASN A 249 8.63 10.64 -30.48
CA ASN A 249 7.87 11.07 -31.66
C ASN A 249 8.14 12.54 -31.93
#